data_AF-A0A699QI90-F1
#
_entry.id   AF-A0A699QI90-F1
#
_cell.length_a   1.000
_cell.length_b   1.000
_cell.length_c   1.000
_cell.angle_alpha   90.00
_cell.angle_beta   90.00
_cell.angle_gamma   90.00
#
_symmetry.space_group_name_H-M   'P 1'
#
loop_
_entity.id
_entity.type
_entity.pdbx_description
1 polymer ?
#
loop_
_entity_poly.entity_id
_entity_poly.type
_entity_poly.pdbx_seq_one_letter_code
_entity_poly.pdbx_strand_id
1 'polypeptide(L)'
;LIANIVSISLAPMLNIPPITIDTFYNIEMVDKNLVSTSTVIQGATLTLLNQPFEIDLMPIKLDSFDVVVGMDWLSKYHARIICDEKDIYIPLDGETLIIQDDQNLPGLPIVCQVEFQIDLILGVAPVARSPYRLAPSEMQELSVQLQELANRGFIRPSTSPWGAPVLFVKKKDESFRMGIDYRELN
;
A
#
# COMPACT_ATOMS: atom_id res chain seq x y z
N LEU A 1 4.48 15.73 2.31
CA LEU A 1 5.65 15.76 3.21
C LEU A 1 6.80 16.43 2.49
N ILE A 2 7.45 17.43 3.08
CA ILE A 2 8.54 18.17 2.40
C ILE A 2 9.90 17.47 2.55
N ALA A 3 10.10 16.68 3.61
CA ALA A 3 11.39 16.05 3.93
C ALA A 3 11.37 14.53 3.71
N ASN A 4 12.55 13.94 3.50
CA ASN A 4 12.73 12.49 3.45
C ASN A 4 12.95 11.93 4.86
N ILE A 5 12.26 10.84 5.18
CA ILE A 5 12.24 10.26 6.52
C ILE A 5 12.63 8.79 6.45
N VAL A 6 13.36 8.33 7.46
CA VAL A 6 13.65 6.91 7.69
C VAL A 6 13.20 6.50 9.08
N SER A 7 12.71 5.26 9.22
CA SER A 7 12.35 4.71 10.51
C SER A 7 13.59 4.60 11.40
N ILE A 8 13.44 4.92 12.68
CA ILE A 8 14.53 4.73 13.66
C ILE A 8 15.00 3.27 13.80
N SER A 9 14.16 2.30 13.40
CA SER A 9 14.53 0.88 13.36
C SER A 9 15.44 0.56 12.18
N LEU A 10 15.24 1.18 11.01
CA LEU A 10 16.06 0.98 9.82
C LEU A 10 17.33 1.84 9.82
N ALA A 11 17.29 3.03 10.41
CA ALA A 11 18.41 3.99 10.40
C ALA A 11 19.78 3.38 10.75
N PRO A 12 19.94 2.53 11.79
CA PRO A 12 21.24 1.92 12.11
C PRO A 12 21.77 0.98 11.01
N MET A 13 20.89 0.39 10.20
CA MET A 13 21.27 -0.55 9.13
C MET A 13 21.94 0.13 7.93
N LEU A 14 21.78 1.45 7.81
CA LEU A 14 22.43 2.23 6.75
C LEU A 14 23.94 2.36 6.95
N ASN A 15 24.46 2.07 8.15
CA ASN A 15 25.88 2.23 8.53
C ASN A 15 26.43 3.65 8.28
N ILE A 16 25.55 4.66 8.28
CA ILE A 16 25.91 6.08 8.20
C ILE A 16 25.48 6.75 9.50
N PRO A 17 26.41 7.36 10.26
CA PRO A 17 26.07 8.00 11.52
C PRO A 17 25.22 9.26 11.27
N PRO A 18 24.14 9.48 12.04
CA PRO A 18 23.36 10.71 11.95
C PRO A 18 24.17 11.89 12.51
N ILE A 19 24.06 13.04 11.84
CA ILE A 19 24.62 14.31 12.29
C ILE A 19 23.52 15.17 12.93
N THR A 20 23.89 15.99 13.91
CA THR A 20 22.98 17.00 14.48
C THR A 20 23.14 18.30 13.70
N ILE A 21 22.02 18.94 13.39
CA ILE A 21 21.96 20.22 12.67
C ILE A 21 21.34 21.30 13.57
N ASP A 22 21.71 22.56 13.35
CA ASP A 22 21.30 23.69 14.18
C ASP A 22 19.83 24.11 13.96
N THR A 23 19.14 23.46 13.03
CA THR A 23 17.74 23.76 12.66
C THR A 23 16.84 22.57 12.96
N PHE A 24 15.68 22.84 13.56
CA PHE A 24 14.66 21.82 13.81
C PHE A 24 13.69 21.73 12.63
N TYR A 25 13.46 20.51 12.16
CA TYR A 25 12.43 20.20 11.19
C TYR A 25 11.19 19.71 11.92
N ASN A 26 10.09 20.42 11.72
CA ASN A 26 8.79 20.03 12.24
C ASN A 26 8.03 19.29 11.14
N ILE A 27 7.67 18.04 11.43
CA ILE A 27 6.99 17.14 10.52
C ILE A 27 5.61 16.87 11.09
N GLU A 28 4.58 17.29 10.36
CA GLU A 28 3.20 16.96 10.67
C GLU A 28 2.89 15.56 10.12
N MET A 29 2.58 14.65 11.03
CA MET A 29 2.20 13.28 10.72
C MET A 29 0.71 13.21 10.34
N VAL A 30 0.28 12.08 9.76
CA VAL A 30 -1.11 11.89 9.27
C VAL A 30 -2.15 12.00 10.39
N ASP A 31 -1.77 11.67 11.62
CA ASP A 31 -2.58 11.79 12.84
C ASP A 31 -2.58 13.21 13.43
N LYS A 32 -1.99 14.19 12.72
CA LYS A 32 -1.77 15.59 13.14
C LYS A 32 -0.80 15.76 14.31
N ASN A 33 -0.07 14.72 14.69
CA ASN A 33 1.01 14.87 15.65
C ASN A 33 2.21 15.54 14.98
N LEU A 34 2.79 16.51 15.68
CA LEU A 34 4.00 17.17 15.24
C LEU A 34 5.20 16.42 15.81
N VAL A 35 6.06 15.92 14.93
CA VAL A 35 7.34 15.33 15.29
C VAL A 35 8.45 16.28 14.86
N SER A 36 9.29 16.66 15.82
CA SER A 36 10.46 17.51 15.55
C SER A 36 11.72 16.67 15.54
N THR A 37 12.61 16.91 14.58
CA THR A 37 13.94 16.32 14.56
C THR A 37 15.00 17.36 14.21
N SER A 38 16.18 17.20 14.80
CA SER A 38 17.38 17.99 14.51
C SER A 38 18.53 17.09 14.05
N THR A 39 18.23 15.88 13.60
CA THR A 39 19.23 14.92 13.11
C THR A 39 18.96 14.51 11.67
N VAL A 40 20.04 14.32 10.92
CA VAL A 40 20.01 13.95 9.50
C VAL A 40 21.08 12.90 9.24
N ILE A 41 20.75 11.89 8.44
CA ILE A 41 21.69 10.96 7.82
C ILE A 41 21.95 11.49 6.41
N GLN A 42 23.14 12.03 6.17
CA GLN A 42 23.49 12.64 4.89
C GLN A 42 24.14 11.64 3.93
N GLY A 43 23.84 11.77 2.64
CA GLY A 43 24.46 10.99 1.57
C GLY A 43 24.09 9.51 1.57
N ALA A 44 22.90 9.16 2.08
CA ALA A 44 22.40 7.80 1.95
C ALA A 44 22.09 7.49 0.48
N THR A 45 22.16 6.20 0.10
CA THR A 45 21.85 5.75 -1.25
C THR A 45 20.49 5.06 -1.26
N LEU A 46 19.54 5.64 -2.00
CA LEU A 46 18.27 5.02 -2.35
C LEU A 46 18.41 4.33 -3.71
N THR A 47 18.29 3.01 -3.73
CA THR A 47 18.38 2.24 -4.98
C THR A 47 16.97 1.93 -5.50
N LEU A 48 16.62 2.45 -6.68
CA LEU A 48 15.34 2.21 -7.35
C LEU A 48 15.61 1.52 -8.68
N LEU A 49 15.08 0.31 -8.89
CA LEU A 49 15.30 -0.48 -10.11
C LEU A 49 16.80 -0.57 -10.50
N ASN A 50 17.65 -0.85 -9.52
CA ASN A 50 19.12 -0.89 -9.64
C ASN A 50 19.81 0.45 -9.99
N GLN A 51 19.08 1.56 -10.01
CA GLN A 51 19.64 2.90 -10.16
C GLN A 51 19.85 3.55 -8.79
N PRO A 52 21.09 3.95 -8.44
CA PRO A 52 21.39 4.59 -7.17
C PRO A 52 21.06 6.08 -7.22
N PHE A 53 20.43 6.57 -6.15
CA PHE A 53 20.14 7.99 -5.95
C PHE A 53 20.60 8.44 -4.58
N GLU A 54 21.23 9.61 -4.53
CA GLU A 54 21.60 10.23 -3.27
C GLU A 54 20.36 10.82 -2.59
N ILE A 55 20.18 10.52 -1.30
CA ILE A 55 19.10 11.01 -0.45
C ILE A 55 19.61 11.34 0.96
N ASP A 56 19.14 12.44 1.53
CA ASP A 56 19.35 12.78 2.93
C ASP A 56 18.11 12.41 3.73
N LEU A 57 18.27 11.65 4.82
CA LEU A 57 17.16 11.05 5.55
C LEU A 57 17.11 11.55 6.99
N MET A 58 15.92 11.91 7.46
CA MET A 58 15.67 12.28 8.85
C MET A 58 15.16 11.06 9.65
N PRO A 59 15.87 10.60 10.70
CA PRO A 59 15.41 9.47 11.50
C PRO A 59 14.22 9.86 12.38
N ILE A 60 13.07 9.21 12.17
CA ILE A 60 11.83 9.44 12.94
C ILE A 60 11.16 8.11 13.25
N LYS A 61 10.41 8.06 14.36
CA LYS A 61 9.56 6.92 14.64
C LYS A 61 8.43 6.86 13.61
N LEU A 62 8.47 5.83 12.77
CA LEU A 62 7.42 5.48 11.82
C LEU A 62 6.82 4.15 12.28
N ASP A 63 5.49 4.04 12.21
CA ASP A 63 4.80 2.82 12.65
C ASP A 63 4.62 1.81 11.52
N SER A 64 4.38 2.28 10.28
CA SER A 64 3.99 1.42 9.15
C SER A 64 4.89 1.51 7.92
N PHE A 65 5.90 2.37 7.94
CA PHE A 65 6.78 2.62 6.81
C PHE A 65 8.24 2.64 7.24
N ASP A 66 9.12 2.11 6.40
CA ASP A 66 10.56 2.14 6.64
C ASP A 66 11.21 3.43 6.13
N VAL A 67 10.80 3.88 4.95
CA VAL A 67 11.30 5.10 4.31
C VAL A 67 10.14 5.85 3.70
N VAL A 68 10.10 7.16 3.89
CA VAL A 68 9.16 8.06 3.21
C VAL A 68 9.99 9.07 2.42
N VAL A 69 9.81 9.08 1.10
CA VAL A 69 10.48 10.02 0.22
C VAL A 69 9.67 11.32 0.16
N GLY A 70 10.34 12.44 0.43
CA GLY A 70 9.77 13.77 0.48
C GLY A 70 9.67 14.42 -0.90
N MET A 71 8.92 15.53 -0.92
CA MET A 71 8.77 16.34 -2.13
C MET A 71 10.08 17.04 -2.54
N ASP A 72 10.99 17.29 -1.61
CA ASP A 72 12.31 17.86 -1.87
C ASP A 72 13.15 16.95 -2.78
N TRP A 73 13.22 15.67 -2.46
CA TRP A 73 13.93 14.68 -3.25
C TRP A 73 13.24 14.44 -4.60
N LEU A 74 11.91 14.30 -4.59
CA LEU A 74 11.13 14.16 -5.82
C LEU A 74 11.37 15.37 -6.75
N SER A 75 11.41 16.58 -6.20
CA SER A 75 11.72 17.78 -6.97
C SER A 75 13.17 17.83 -7.45
N LYS A 76 14.15 17.39 -6.62
CA LYS A 76 15.59 17.32 -6.98
C LYS A 76 15.80 16.50 -8.25
N TYR A 77 15.07 15.39 -8.39
CA TYR A 77 15.17 14.49 -9.54
C TYR A 77 14.06 14.68 -10.58
N HIS A 78 13.32 15.80 -10.52
CA HIS A 78 12.23 16.10 -11.45
C HIS A 78 11.20 14.97 -11.61
N ALA A 79 10.92 14.25 -10.52
CA ALA A 79 9.98 13.15 -10.49
C ALA A 79 8.56 13.64 -10.79
N ARG A 80 7.83 12.86 -11.60
CA ARG A 80 6.42 13.11 -11.93
C ARG A 80 5.59 11.95 -11.42
N ILE A 81 4.56 12.26 -10.65
CA ILE A 81 3.64 11.27 -10.09
C ILE A 81 2.33 11.33 -10.87
N ILE A 82 1.94 10.20 -11.45
CA ILE A 82 0.66 10.00 -12.12
C ILE A 82 -0.22 9.20 -11.16
N CYS A 83 -1.04 9.92 -10.38
CA CYS A 83 -1.73 9.37 -9.22
C CYS A 83 -2.82 8.33 -9.54
N ASP A 84 -3.44 8.44 -10.72
CA ASP A 84 -4.47 7.51 -11.20
C ASP A 84 -3.86 6.16 -11.59
N GLU A 85 -2.69 6.18 -12.22
CA GLU A 85 -1.93 4.97 -12.58
C GLU A 85 -1.05 4.47 -11.42
N LYS A 86 -0.82 5.32 -10.41
CA LYS A 86 0.16 5.12 -9.32
C LYS A 86 1.60 4.96 -9.82
N ASP A 87 1.91 5.63 -10.92
CA ASP A 87 3.23 5.57 -11.55
C ASP A 87 4.07 6.78 -11.17
N ILE A 88 5.35 6.54 -10.93
CA ILE A 88 6.34 7.58 -10.67
C ILE A 88 7.39 7.55 -11.79
N TYR A 89 7.55 8.68 -12.46
CA TYR A 89 8.49 8.85 -13.57
C TYR A 89 9.66 9.72 -13.11
N ILE A 90 10.88 9.22 -13.26
CA ILE A 90 12.11 9.96 -12.92
C ILE A 90 12.97 10.05 -14.19
N PRO A 91 13.18 11.24 -14.77
CA PRO A 91 14.05 11.39 -15.92
C PRO A 91 15.53 11.14 -15.56
N LEU A 92 16.23 10.39 -16.41
CA LEU A 92 17.64 10.04 -16.25
C LEU A 92 18.34 10.22 -17.61
N ASP A 93 19.20 11.23 -17.80
CA ASP A 93 20.06 11.45 -18.99
C ASP A 93 19.68 10.70 -20.30
N GLY A 94 18.51 11.05 -20.86
CA GLY A 94 18.02 10.50 -22.14
C GLY A 94 17.03 9.33 -22.03
N GLU A 95 16.85 8.79 -20.83
CA GLU A 95 15.89 7.74 -20.47
C GLU A 95 14.94 8.22 -19.35
N THR A 96 13.94 7.42 -19.00
CA THR A 96 13.02 7.69 -17.89
C THR A 96 12.81 6.42 -17.10
N LEU A 97 13.14 6.47 -15.81
CA LEU A 97 12.83 5.42 -14.86
C LEU A 97 11.33 5.47 -14.55
N ILE A 98 10.64 4.35 -14.70
CA ILE A 98 9.21 4.24 -14.39
C ILE A 98 9.09 3.27 -13.21
N ILE A 99 8.67 3.79 -12.07
CA ILE A 99 8.38 3.01 -10.88
C ILE A 99 6.88 2.87 -10.82
N GLN A 100 6.41 1.64 -11.03
CA GLN A 100 5.00 1.32 -10.99
C GLN A 100 4.68 0.62 -9.67
N ASP A 101 3.44 0.74 -9.20
CA ASP A 101 2.91 -0.07 -8.10
C ASP A 101 2.90 -1.53 -8.57
N ASP A 102 4.00 -2.25 -8.34
CA ASP A 102 4.11 -3.65 -8.70
C ASP A 102 3.30 -4.51 -7.72
N GLN A 103 1.98 -4.52 -7.92
CA GLN A 103 1.10 -5.51 -7.30
C GLN A 103 1.40 -6.95 -7.80
N ASN A 104 2.41 -7.13 -8.68
CA ASN A 104 2.88 -8.42 -9.18
C ASN A 104 4.32 -8.76 -8.75
N LEU A 105 4.91 -8.12 -7.71
CA LEU A 105 6.12 -8.66 -7.07
C LEU A 105 5.78 -10.00 -6.41
N PRO A 106 6.16 -11.15 -6.99
CA PRO A 106 5.88 -12.46 -6.41
C PRO A 106 6.98 -12.71 -5.38
N GLY A 107 6.85 -12.16 -4.18
CA GLY A 107 7.82 -12.44 -3.11
C GLY A 107 8.00 -11.40 -2.02
N LEU A 108 7.40 -10.21 -2.13
CA LEU A 108 7.26 -9.35 -0.95
C LEU A 108 5.80 -9.45 -0.51
N PRO A 109 5.52 -10.08 0.65
CA PRO A 109 4.24 -9.84 1.27
C PRO A 109 4.20 -8.32 1.46
N ILE A 110 3.10 -7.68 1.05
CA ILE A 110 2.68 -6.49 1.78
C ILE A 110 2.43 -7.00 3.19
N VAL A 111 3.49 -7.06 4.00
CA VAL A 111 3.38 -7.24 5.43
C VAL A 111 2.86 -5.89 5.89
N CYS A 112 1.55 -5.68 5.75
CA CYS A 112 0.86 -4.96 6.80
C CYS A 112 1.19 -5.77 8.06
N GLN A 113 2.21 -5.38 8.82
CA GLN A 113 2.52 -5.98 10.13
C GLN A 113 1.37 -5.76 11.13
N VAL A 114 0.34 -5.03 10.71
CA VAL A 114 -0.95 -4.96 11.35
C VAL A 114 -1.80 -6.14 10.87
N GLU A 115 -1.82 -7.20 11.69
CA GLU A 115 -2.89 -8.19 11.62
C GLU A 115 -4.18 -7.50 12.06
N PHE A 116 -5.08 -7.23 11.10
CA PHE A 116 -6.38 -6.66 11.40
C PHE A 116 -7.27 -7.74 12.03
N GLN A 117 -7.41 -7.69 13.35
CA GLN A 117 -8.37 -8.51 14.08
C GLN A 117 -9.74 -7.80 14.08
N ILE A 118 -10.76 -8.50 13.59
CA ILE A 118 -12.16 -8.07 13.71
C ILE A 118 -12.74 -8.82 14.90
N ASP A 119 -12.96 -8.12 16.00
CA ASP A 119 -13.56 -8.70 17.20
C ASP A 119 -15.06 -8.94 16.98
N LEU A 120 -15.48 -10.19 17.13
CA LEU A 120 -16.89 -10.57 17.11
C LEU A 120 -17.51 -10.33 18.49
N ILE A 121 -18.81 -10.07 18.50
CA ILE A 121 -19.59 -10.10 19.75
C ILE A 121 -19.49 -11.51 20.35
N LEU A 122 -19.21 -11.59 21.65
CA LEU A 122 -19.02 -12.87 22.35
C LEU A 122 -20.26 -13.76 22.20
N GLY A 123 -20.07 -15.00 21.73
CA GLY A 123 -21.13 -16.00 21.60
C GLY A 123 -21.90 -15.99 20.28
N VAL A 124 -21.51 -15.18 19.30
CA VAL A 124 -22.12 -15.20 17.95
C VAL A 124 -21.72 -16.46 17.20
N ALA A 125 -22.72 -17.20 16.69
CA ALA A 125 -22.52 -18.36 15.83
C ALA A 125 -22.21 -17.91 14.38
N PRO A 126 -21.45 -18.71 13.60
CA PRO A 126 -21.17 -18.40 12.21
C PRO A 126 -22.45 -18.25 11.37
N VAL A 127 -22.46 -17.23 10.51
CA VAL A 127 -23.53 -17.00 9.54
C VAL A 127 -23.07 -17.48 8.17
N ALA A 128 -23.85 -18.39 7.57
CA ALA A 128 -23.65 -18.87 6.21
C ALA A 128 -24.97 -18.84 5.43
N ARG A 129 -25.06 -17.96 4.45
CA ARG A 129 -26.22 -17.89 3.55
C ARG A 129 -25.98 -18.62 2.24
N SER A 130 -27.05 -19.22 1.71
CA SER A 130 -27.01 -19.79 0.37
C SER A 130 -26.80 -18.69 -0.67
N PRO A 131 -26.02 -18.93 -1.74
CA PRO A 131 -25.87 -18.00 -2.84
C PRO A 131 -27.21 -17.64 -3.47
N TYR A 132 -27.35 -16.41 -3.96
CA TYR A 132 -28.49 -16.03 -4.78
C TYR A 132 -28.50 -16.79 -6.10
N ARG A 133 -29.67 -16.94 -6.71
CA ARG A 133 -29.78 -17.51 -8.06
C ARG A 133 -29.18 -16.52 -9.06
N LEU A 134 -28.22 -16.99 -9.85
CA LEU A 134 -27.55 -16.21 -10.89
C LEU A 134 -28.02 -16.67 -12.26
N ALA A 135 -28.18 -15.73 -13.20
CA ALA A 135 -28.35 -16.05 -14.61
C ALA A 135 -27.06 -16.66 -15.19
N PRO A 136 -27.11 -17.39 -16.32
CA PRO A 136 -25.90 -17.98 -16.92
C PRO A 136 -24.78 -16.96 -17.21
N SER A 137 -25.12 -15.76 -17.65
CA SER A 137 -24.14 -14.68 -17.89
C SER A 137 -23.48 -14.18 -16.61
N GLU A 138 -24.24 -14.07 -15.52
CA GLU A 138 -23.71 -13.67 -14.21
C GLU A 138 -22.83 -14.75 -13.60
N MET A 139 -23.17 -16.03 -13.81
CA MET A 139 -22.34 -17.15 -13.37
C MET A 139 -21.00 -17.22 -14.12
N GLN A 140 -21.00 -16.94 -15.42
CA GLN A 140 -19.77 -16.86 -16.21
C GLN A 140 -18.89 -15.69 -15.73
N GLU A 141 -19.50 -14.52 -15.51
CA GLU A 141 -18.80 -13.36 -14.98
C GLU A 141 -18.22 -13.63 -13.57
N LEU A 142 -18.97 -14.31 -12.71
CA LEU A 142 -18.50 -14.72 -11.39
C LEU A 142 -17.22 -15.53 -11.47
N SER A 143 -17.17 -16.51 -12.39
CA SER A 143 -15.97 -17.34 -12.56
C SER A 143 -14.77 -16.53 -13.02
N VAL A 144 -14.98 -15.57 -13.93
CA VAL A 144 -13.90 -14.69 -14.44
C VAL A 144 -13.35 -13.83 -13.32
N GLN A 145 -14.22 -13.14 -12.58
CA GLN A 145 -13.78 -12.25 -11.49
C GLN A 145 -13.15 -13.02 -10.33
N LEU A 146 -13.67 -14.19 -9.95
CA LEU A 146 -13.03 -15.02 -8.91
C LEU A 146 -11.65 -15.50 -9.34
N GLN A 147 -11.48 -15.90 -10.61
CA GLN A 147 -10.17 -16.31 -11.13
C GLN A 147 -9.18 -15.14 -11.14
N GLU A 148 -9.62 -13.95 -11.54
CA GLU A 148 -8.80 -12.74 -11.51
C GLU A 148 -8.37 -12.39 -10.09
N LEU A 149 -9.30 -12.39 -9.13
CA LEU A 149 -9.01 -12.13 -7.72
C LEU A 149 -8.07 -13.19 -7.12
N ALA A 150 -8.23 -14.46 -7.50
CA ALA A 150 -7.34 -15.54 -7.06
C ALA A 150 -5.94 -15.44 -7.66
N ASN A 151 -5.84 -15.11 -8.96
CA ASN A 151 -4.57 -14.92 -9.65
C ASN A 151 -3.78 -13.73 -9.06
N ARG A 152 -4.49 -12.69 -8.61
CA ARG A 152 -3.90 -11.54 -7.90
C ARG A 152 -3.59 -11.81 -6.42
N GLY A 153 -3.96 -12.98 -5.90
CA GLY A 153 -3.74 -13.33 -4.50
C GLY A 153 -4.65 -12.61 -3.49
N PHE A 154 -5.69 -11.90 -3.94
CA PHE A 154 -6.63 -11.21 -3.05
C PHE A 154 -7.59 -12.16 -2.34
N ILE A 155 -7.89 -13.31 -2.95
CA ILE A 155 -8.73 -14.36 -2.35
C ILE A 155 -8.06 -15.73 -2.47
N ARG A 156 -8.49 -16.66 -1.63
CA ARG A 156 -8.11 -18.07 -1.69
C ARG A 156 -9.29 -18.96 -1.28
N PRO A 157 -9.30 -20.24 -1.67
CA PRO A 157 -10.24 -21.21 -1.10
C PRO A 157 -10.18 -21.21 0.43
N SER A 158 -11.34 -21.32 1.06
CA SER A 158 -11.49 -21.31 2.52
C SER A 158 -12.49 -22.39 2.94
N THR A 159 -12.26 -22.97 4.12
CA THR A 159 -13.17 -23.91 4.80
C THR A 159 -13.92 -23.24 5.96
N SER A 160 -13.98 -21.90 5.97
CA SER A 160 -14.66 -21.12 7.00
C SER A 160 -16.12 -21.53 7.15
N PRO A 161 -16.65 -21.61 8.39
CA PRO A 161 -18.08 -21.79 8.61
C PRO A 161 -18.90 -20.53 8.29
N TRP A 162 -18.25 -19.40 7.97
CA TRP A 162 -18.88 -18.15 7.58
C TRP A 162 -19.00 -18.05 6.06
N GLY A 163 -20.12 -17.53 5.57
CA GLY A 163 -20.36 -17.35 4.14
C GLY A 163 -21.39 -16.26 3.84
N ALA A 164 -21.02 -15.32 2.99
CA ALA A 164 -21.90 -14.26 2.49
C ALA A 164 -22.21 -14.50 1.00
N PRO A 165 -23.46 -14.30 0.55
CA PRO A 165 -23.82 -14.54 -0.83
C PRO A 165 -23.34 -13.40 -1.74
N VAL A 166 -22.97 -13.77 -2.96
CA VAL A 166 -22.61 -12.83 -4.02
C VAL A 166 -23.86 -12.38 -4.76
N LEU A 167 -23.91 -11.10 -5.12
CA LEU A 167 -24.91 -10.49 -6.00
C LEU A 167 -24.23 -9.70 -7.11
N PHE A 168 -24.94 -9.51 -8.22
CA PHE A 168 -24.48 -8.66 -9.30
C PHE A 168 -25.36 -7.42 -9.45
N VAL A 169 -24.71 -6.30 -9.75
CA VAL A 169 -25.37 -5.05 -10.10
C VAL A 169 -24.96 -4.68 -11.53
N LYS A 170 -25.94 -4.47 -12.42
CA LYS A 170 -25.68 -3.98 -13.76
C LYS A 170 -25.34 -2.49 -13.72
N LYS A 171 -24.19 -2.11 -14.28
CA LYS A 171 -23.74 -0.73 -14.42
C LYS A 171 -24.38 -0.06 -15.64
N LYS A 172 -24.19 1.27 -15.77
CA LYS A 172 -24.68 2.06 -16.92
C LYS A 172 -24.06 1.63 -18.26
N ASP A 173 -22.83 1.12 -18.23
CA ASP A 173 -22.10 0.59 -19.39
C ASP A 173 -22.47 -0.86 -19.73
N GLU A 174 -23.55 -1.37 -19.12
CA GLU A 174 -24.03 -2.75 -19.21
C GLU A 174 -23.13 -3.82 -18.60
N SER A 175 -21.96 -3.46 -18.05
CA SER A 175 -21.11 -4.40 -17.33
C SER A 175 -21.70 -4.80 -15.98
N PHE A 176 -21.27 -5.94 -15.46
CA PHE A 176 -21.67 -6.42 -14.14
C PHE A 176 -20.64 -6.01 -13.08
N ARG A 177 -21.14 -5.59 -11.91
CA ARG A 177 -20.32 -5.39 -10.70
C ARG A 177 -20.67 -6.47 -9.69
N MET A 178 -19.69 -7.29 -9.33
CA MET A 178 -19.81 -8.24 -8.24
C MET A 178 -19.87 -7.48 -6.90
N GLY A 179 -20.85 -7.83 -6.07
CA GLY A 179 -20.99 -7.36 -4.69
C GLY A 179 -21.19 -8.53 -3.73
N ILE A 180 -20.73 -8.39 -2.49
CA ILE A 180 -20.94 -9.37 -1.43
C ILE A 180 -21.92 -8.78 -0.42
N ASP A 181 -22.96 -9.55 -0.10
CA ASP A 181 -24.01 -9.13 0.83
C ASP A 181 -23.61 -9.41 2.29
N TYR A 182 -22.93 -8.45 2.90
CA TYR A 182 -22.49 -8.54 4.30
C TYR A 182 -23.56 -8.15 5.32
N ARG A 183 -24.83 -7.96 4.93
CA ARG A 183 -25.87 -7.45 5.83
C ARG A 183 -26.12 -8.30 7.08
N GLU A 184 -25.86 -9.60 7.04
CA GLU A 184 -25.95 -10.45 8.24
C GLU A 184 -24.62 -10.59 9.00
N LEU A 185 -23.52 -10.17 8.38
CA LEU A 185 -22.19 -10.17 9.02
C LEU A 185 -21.96 -8.87 9.81
N ASN A 186 -22.48 -7.75 9.32
CA ASN A 186 -22.39 -6.41 9.92
C ASN A 186 -23.55 -6.14 10.89
#